data_AF-A0A1I5DMX4-F1
#
_entry.id   AF-A0A1I5DMX4-F1
#
_cell.length_a   1.000
_cell.length_b   1.000
_cell.length_c   1.000
_cell.angle_alpha   90.00
_cell.angle_beta   90.00
_cell.angle_gamma   90.00
#
_symmetry.space_group_name_H-M   'P 1'
#
loop_
_entity.id
_entity.type
_entity.pdbx_description
1 polymer ?
#
loop_
_entity_poly.entity_id
_entity_poly.type
_entity_poly.pdbx_seq_one_letter_code
_entity_poly.pdbx_strand_id
1 'polypeptide(L)'
;MSELRLGRLPKVGVVRVTVILPEPLMDELDQYAAEHSRLYEPVDTAALIPHMLEAFVRSDRGWRSRKAKASSGRQREASLVRGARRSDIEGEGSA
;
A
#
# COMPACT_ATOMS: atom_id res chain seq x y z
N MET A 1 35.52 6.20 9.82
CA MET A 1 34.48 6.08 8.78
C MET A 1 33.16 5.83 9.49
N SER A 2 32.21 6.77 9.42
CA SER A 2 30.92 6.67 10.09
C SER A 2 30.03 5.64 9.38
N GLU A 3 29.66 4.58 10.09
CA GLU A 3 28.84 3.49 9.58
C GLU A 3 27.40 3.97 9.32
N LEU A 4 27.02 4.07 8.05
CA LEU A 4 25.64 4.38 7.64
C LEU A 4 24.76 3.16 7.93
N ARG A 5 24.08 3.17 9.07
CA ARG A 5 23.09 2.15 9.43
C ARG A 5 21.82 2.34 8.61
N LEU A 6 21.81 1.78 7.40
CA LEU A 6 20.58 1.59 6.64
C LEU A 6 19.71 0.58 7.40
N GLY A 7 18.53 1.02 7.85
CA GLY A 7 17.50 0.11 8.36
C GLY A 7 17.06 -0.89 7.29
N ARG A 8 16.22 -1.88 7.66
CA ARG A 8 15.73 -2.90 6.70
C ARG A 8 15.21 -2.23 5.42
N LEU A 9 15.88 -2.47 4.29
CA LEU A 9 15.46 -1.92 3.02
C LEU A 9 14.04 -2.40 2.68
N PRO A 10 13.21 -1.55 2.05
CA PRO A 10 11.91 -1.97 1.55
C PRO A 10 12.11 -3.13 0.58
N LYS A 11 11.46 -4.27 0.84
CA LYS A 11 11.41 -5.36 -0.15
C LYS A 11 10.51 -4.91 -1.29
N VAL A 12 11.11 -4.54 -2.41
CA VAL A 12 10.38 -4.39 -3.67
C VAL A 12 10.18 -5.80 -4.22
N GLY A 13 8.96 -6.31 -4.12
CA GLY A 13 8.59 -7.64 -4.58
C GLY A 13 7.53 -7.56 -5.68
N VAL A 14 7.68 -8.38 -6.72
CA VAL A 14 6.64 -8.60 -7.72
C VAL A 14 5.82 -9.80 -7.26
N VAL A 15 4.48 -9.69 -7.31
CA VAL A 15 3.56 -10.77 -6.96
C VAL A 15 2.77 -11.14 -8.20
N ARG A 16 2.77 -12.43 -8.56
CA ARG A 16 1.94 -12.96 -9.64
C ARG A 16 0.59 -13.42 -9.08
N VAL A 17 -0.49 -12.96 -9.71
CA VAL A 17 -1.87 -13.33 -9.35
C VAL A 17 -2.57 -13.83 -10.61
N THR A 18 -3.33 -14.91 -10.49
CA THR A 18 -4.23 -15.40 -11.54
C THR A 18 -5.66 -15.03 -11.16
N VAL A 19 -6.37 -14.39 -12.08
CA VAL A 19 -7.77 -13.97 -11.91
C VAL A 19 -8.62 -14.58 -13.01
N ILE A 20 -9.87 -14.92 -12.70
CA ILE A 20 -10.87 -15.33 -13.68
C ILE A 20 -11.74 -14.11 -13.95
N LEU A 21 -11.87 -13.74 -15.21
CA LEU A 21 -12.64 -12.59 -15.67
C LEU A 21 -13.78 -13.09 -16.57
N PRO A 22 -14.97 -12.48 -16.52
CA PRO A 22 -15.98 -12.68 -17.55
C PRO A 22 -15.44 -12.26 -18.92
N GLU A 23 -15.76 -13.02 -19.96
CA GLU A 23 -15.36 -12.72 -21.35
C GLU A 23 -15.75 -11.29 -21.80
N PRO A 24 -16.98 -10.79 -21.55
CA PRO A 24 -17.34 -9.43 -21.93
C PRO A 24 -16.46 -8.35 -21.28
N LEU A 25 -15.97 -8.60 -20.06
CA LEU A 25 -15.09 -7.65 -19.38
C LEU A 25 -13.71 -7.63 -20.03
N MET A 26 -13.21 -8.76 -20.50
CA MET A 26 -11.93 -8.81 -21.23
C MET A 26 -12.04 -8.02 -22.55
N ASP A 27 -13.12 -8.21 -23.30
CA ASP A 27 -13.36 -7.51 -24.57
C ASP A 27 -13.43 -5.98 -24.39
N GLU A 28 -14.09 -5.51 -23.32
CA GLU A 28 -14.14 -4.08 -22.98
C GLU A 28 -12.75 -3.54 -22.62
N LEU A 29 -11.96 -4.30 -21.85
CA LEU A 29 -10.61 -3.91 -21.47
C LEU A 29 -9.67 -3.84 -22.69
N ASP A 30 -9.78 -4.79 -23.62
CA ASP A 30 -8.99 -4.79 -24.86
C ASP A 30 -9.34 -3.60 -25.75
N GLN A 31 -10.61 -3.26 -25.87
CA GLN A 31 -11.05 -2.05 -26.58
C GLN A 31 -10.51 -0.79 -25.91
N TYR A 32 -10.57 -0.71 -24.59
CA TYR A 32 -10.05 0.42 -23.83
C TYR A 32 -8.53 0.58 -23.99
N ALA A 33 -7.78 -0.52 -23.94
CA ALA A 33 -6.33 -0.52 -24.18
C ALA A 33 -5.97 -0.09 -25.61
N ALA A 34 -6.75 -0.55 -26.60
CA ALA A 34 -6.59 -0.15 -27.99
C ALA A 34 -6.88 1.35 -28.19
N GLU A 35 -7.90 1.90 -27.54
CA GLU A 35 -8.19 3.34 -27.57
C GLU A 35 -7.08 4.16 -26.91
N HIS A 36 -6.63 3.74 -25.72
CA HIS A 36 -5.50 4.37 -25.03
C HIS A 36 -4.24 4.38 -25.90
N SER A 37 -3.97 3.28 -26.60
CA SER A 37 -2.83 3.13 -27.52
C SER A 37 -2.87 4.06 -28.74
N ARG A 38 -4.04 4.62 -29.09
CA ARG A 38 -4.16 5.61 -30.18
C ARG A 38 -3.72 7.00 -29.75
N LEU A 39 -3.90 7.34 -28.47
CA LEU A 39 -3.61 8.66 -27.92
C LEU A 39 -2.23 8.71 -27.26
N TYR A 40 -1.72 7.57 -26.81
CA TYR A 40 -0.50 7.43 -26.05
C TYR A 40 0.38 6.33 -26.64
N GLU A 41 1.21 5.71 -25.80
CA GLU A 41 2.03 4.57 -26.18
C GLU A 41 1.18 3.30 -26.28
N PRO A 42 1.51 2.39 -27.22
CA PRO A 42 0.90 1.08 -27.31
C PRO A 42 0.99 0.33 -25.98
N VAL A 43 -0.15 -0.11 -25.46
CA VAL A 43 -0.25 -0.84 -24.20
C VAL A 43 -1.17 -2.04 -24.36
N ASP A 44 -0.72 -3.17 -23.81
CA ASP A 44 -1.55 -4.38 -23.70
C ASP A 44 -2.42 -4.32 -22.43
N THR A 45 -3.59 -4.93 -22.49
CA THR A 45 -4.53 -5.03 -21.37
C THR A 45 -3.86 -5.60 -20.12
N ALA A 46 -3.04 -6.65 -20.25
CA ALA A 46 -2.36 -7.25 -19.11
C ALA A 46 -1.37 -6.29 -18.42
N ALA A 47 -0.76 -5.39 -19.18
CA ALA A 47 0.13 -4.36 -18.65
C ALA A 47 -0.66 -3.20 -18.02
N LEU A 48 -1.86 -2.91 -18.53
CA LEU A 48 -2.71 -1.82 -18.04
C LEU A 48 -3.44 -2.16 -16.72
N ILE A 49 -3.88 -3.41 -16.55
CA ILE A 49 -4.64 -3.88 -15.38
C ILE A 49 -3.98 -3.51 -14.04
N PRO A 50 -2.67 -3.76 -13.80
CA PRO A 50 -2.02 -3.38 -12.55
C PRO A 50 -2.15 -1.89 -12.21
N HIS A 51 -2.01 -1.03 -13.21
CA HIS A 51 -2.13 0.43 -13.04
C HIS A 51 -3.56 0.85 -12.74
N MET A 52 -4.55 0.25 -13.41
CA MET A 52 -5.96 0.51 -13.14
C MET A 52 -6.33 0.11 -11.71
N LEU A 53 -5.88 -1.06 -11.25
CA LEU A 53 -6.12 -1.53 -9.88
C LEU A 53 -5.46 -0.62 -8.84
N GLU A 54 -4.25 -0.13 -9.11
CA GLU A 54 -3.57 0.81 -8.23
C GLU A 54 -4.35 2.14 -8.12
N ALA A 55 -4.80 2.68 -9.25
CA ALA A 55 -5.62 3.88 -9.31
C ALA A 55 -6.95 3.69 -8.57
N PHE A 56 -7.61 2.54 -8.74
CA PHE A 56 -8.84 2.17 -8.06
C PHE A 56 -8.68 2.14 -6.53
N VAL A 57 -7.65 1.45 -6.02
CA VAL A 57 -7.39 1.38 -4.57
C VAL A 57 -7.07 2.77 -3.99
N ARG A 58 -6.41 3.63 -4.77
CA ARG A 58 -6.09 5.01 -4.38
C ARG A 58 -7.32 5.92 -4.36
N SER A 59 -8.32 5.67 -5.19
CA SER A 59 -9.54 6.48 -5.30
C SER A 59 -10.64 6.04 -4.31
N ASP A 60 -10.61 4.79 -3.82
CA ASP A 60 -11.57 4.30 -2.83
C ASP A 60 -11.43 5.03 -1.48
N ARG A 61 -12.28 6.05 -1.28
CA ARG A 61 -12.31 6.86 -0.05
C ARG A 61 -12.69 6.04 1.18
N GLY A 62 -13.59 5.06 1.02
CA GLY A 62 -14.05 4.19 2.10
C GLY A 62 -12.90 3.33 2.61
N TRP A 63 -12.16 2.73 1.69
CA TRP A 63 -10.92 2.01 1.99
C TRP A 63 -9.89 2.91 2.67
N ARG A 64 -9.61 4.09 2.12
CA ARG A 64 -8.63 5.04 2.68
C ARG A 64 -8.97 5.49 4.09
N SER A 65 -10.24 5.76 4.36
CA SER A 65 -10.73 6.14 5.70
C SER A 65 -10.50 5.01 6.71
N ARG A 66 -10.87 3.77 6.36
CA ARG A 66 -10.64 2.60 7.23
C ARG A 66 -9.15 2.34 7.48
N LYS A 67 -8.32 2.45 6.44
CA LYS A 67 -6.86 2.30 6.55
C LYS A 67 -6.23 3.35 7.48
N ALA A 68 -6.64 4.61 7.37
CA ALA A 68 -6.16 5.70 8.22
C ALA A 68 -6.55 5.51 9.70
N LYS A 69 -7.78 5.04 9.97
CA LYS A 69 -8.22 4.70 11.32
C LYS A 69 -7.40 3.55 11.91
N ALA A 70 -7.15 2.51 11.12
CA ALA A 70 -6.34 1.36 11.54
C ALA A 70 -4.88 1.74 11.84
N SER A 71 -4.28 2.68 11.10
CA SER A 71 -2.95 3.20 11.40
C SER A 71 -2.94 4.10 12.65
N SER A 72 -3.97 4.93 12.82
CA SER A 72 -4.09 5.81 14.00
C SER A 72 -4.27 5.03 15.30
N GLY A 73 -5.09 3.97 15.30
CA GLY A 73 -5.25 3.08 16.45
C GLY A 73 -3.94 2.42 16.88
N ARG A 74 -3.18 1.89 15.90
CA ARG A 74 -1.86 1.30 16.14
C ARG A 74 -0.85 2.30 16.70
N GLN A 75 -0.89 3.54 16.22
CA GLN A 75 0.00 4.60 16.67
C GLN A 75 -0.34 5.05 18.10
N ARG A 76 -1.63 5.12 18.46
CA ARG A 76 -2.09 5.38 19.83
C ARG A 76 -1.65 4.30 20.80
N GLU A 77 -1.80 3.04 20.42
CA GLU A 77 -1.37 1.91 21.24
C GLU A 77 0.16 1.87 21.42
N ALA A 78 0.93 2.10 20.36
CA ALA A 78 2.38 2.20 20.45
C ALA A 78 2.85 3.37 21.33
N SER A 79 2.15 4.52 21.30
CA SER A 79 2.45 5.65 22.16
C SER A 79 2.13 5.39 23.63
N LEU A 80 1.05 4.67 23.93
CA LEU A 80 0.68 4.28 25.29
C LEU A 80 1.70 3.31 25.89
N VAL A 81 2.12 2.30 25.11
CA VAL A 81 3.16 1.33 25.53
C VAL A 81 4.51 2.02 25.75
N ARG A 82 4.87 3.00 24.91
CA ARG A 82 6.13 3.75 25.06
C ARG A 82 6.11 4.74 26.23
N GLY A 83 4.93 5.27 26.58
CA GLY A 83 4.70 6.09 27.76
C GLY A 83 4.79 5.28 29.06
N ALA A 84 4.14 4.12 29.11
CA ALA A 84 4.19 3.21 30.27
C ALA A 84 5.63 2.75 30.59
N ARG A 85 6.41 2.39 29.55
CA ARG A 85 7.83 2.05 29.73
C ARG A 85 8.70 3.20 30.22
N ARG A 86 8.28 4.47 30.10
CA ARG A 86 9.05 5.61 30.63
C ARG A 86 8.75 5.86 32.10
N SER A 87 7.49 5.69 32.51
CA SER A 87 7.10 5.83 33.93
C SER A 87 7.70 4.74 34.81
N ASP A 88 7.92 3.53 34.29
CA ASP A 88 8.52 2.42 35.05
C ASP A 88 10.02 2.62 35.35
N ILE A 89 10.71 3.48 34.60
CA ILE A 89 12.17 3.73 34.76
C ILE A 89 12.43 4.88 35.76
N GLU A 90 11.44 5.74 36.01
CA GLU A 90 11.56 6.90 36.91
C GLU A 90 11.09 6.59 38.36
N GLY A 91 10.60 5.39 38.63
CA GLY A 91 10.05 4.97 39.94
C GLY A 91 11.04 4.30 40.91
N GLU A 92 12.23 3.87 40.46
CA GLU A 92 13.25 3.25 41.32
C GLU A 92 14.34 4.27 41.65
N GLY A 93 14.05 5.22 42.54
CA GLY A 93 15.01 6.28 42.86
C GLY A 93 14.64 7.17 44.03
N SER A 94 14.02 6.63 45.09
CA SER A 94 14.05 7.26 46.41
C SER A 94 13.55 6.26 47.46
N ALA A 95 14.50 5.57 48.10
CA ALA A 95 14.33 4.87 49.37
C ALA A 95 15.37 5.42 50.34
#